data_AF-A0A5J4YZH7-F1
#
_entry.id   AF-A0A5J4YZH7-F1
#
_cell.length_a   1.000
_cell.length_b   1.000
_cell.length_c   1.000
_cell.angle_alpha   90.00
_cell.angle_beta   90.00
_cell.angle_gamma   90.00
#
_symmetry.space_group_name_H-M   'P 1'
#
loop_
_entity.id
_entity.type
_entity.pdbx_description
1 polymer ?
#
loop_
_entity_poly.entity_id
_entity_poly.type
_entity_poly.pdbx_seq_one_letter_code
_entity_poly.pdbx_strand_id
1 'polypeptide(L)'
;MYLQTRRVRPCGSRDGSRISAHGKLYVQAIILWLAFALVARDARAQEPCDLCAQNWLFILGAGGRTGSTTALSMFRLVPHVELTGEHQGVLNGQYEMYKRLAKMRHTSVASAGPRLDMDGFRCVTQELVRVMVFGKRRASEQSQTRIVGFKEIAYTSWHMLSFLKFTFPCSRWIFSVREKLDVPVKSNFNATRLRLEWGKQRLLADCVHKAFPNTIFRLAVEQLSVQVYNDALHHLLGVRNCSFKGILSANLDGKFSREPDTEALREKQTERARREYIDGDCDLSNVSFRLSSEHLEQNRVLWYALNAEYQSRLRNQT
;
A
#
# COMPACT_ATOMS: atom_id res chain seq x y z
N MET A 1 -52.10 -34.11 -0.67
CA MET A 1 -52.16 -35.42 -0.01
C MET A 1 -51.34 -35.32 1.27
N TYR A 2 -52.02 -35.35 2.41
CA TYR A 2 -51.48 -35.18 3.77
C TYR A 2 -50.86 -36.48 4.26
N LEU A 3 -49.64 -36.46 4.81
CA LEU A 3 -49.14 -37.51 5.72
C LEU A 3 -48.34 -36.90 6.88
N GLN A 4 -49.06 -36.65 7.98
CA GLN A 4 -48.64 -36.88 9.37
C GLN A 4 -48.43 -38.40 9.56
N THR A 5 -47.62 -39.01 10.44
CA THR A 5 -46.85 -38.69 11.65
C THR A 5 -45.93 -39.91 11.90
N ARG A 6 -44.82 -39.75 12.63
CA ARG A 6 -44.58 -40.47 13.92
C ARG A 6 -43.25 -40.09 14.56
N ARG A 7 -43.35 -39.77 15.85
CA ARG A 7 -42.25 -39.58 16.81
C ARG A 7 -41.65 -40.93 17.18
N VAL A 8 -40.32 -40.98 17.31
CA VAL A 8 -39.62 -41.91 18.19
C VAL A 8 -38.50 -41.14 18.92
N ARG A 9 -38.57 -41.13 20.24
CA ARG A 9 -37.46 -41.04 21.21
C ARG A 9 -37.55 -42.36 22.02
N PRO A 10 -36.49 -42.95 22.62
CA PRO A 10 -35.56 -42.22 23.50
C PRO A 10 -34.14 -42.83 23.76
N CYS A 11 -33.41 -42.16 24.67
CA CYS A 11 -32.43 -42.63 25.68
C CYS A 11 -30.95 -42.92 25.35
N GLY A 12 -30.07 -42.33 26.18
CA GLY A 12 -28.66 -42.69 26.44
C GLY A 12 -27.68 -41.53 26.21
N SER A 13 -27.34 -40.67 27.19
CA SER A 13 -26.48 -40.86 28.38
C SER A 13 -24.95 -40.72 28.12
N ARG A 14 -24.39 -39.59 28.61
CA ARG A 14 -23.07 -39.34 29.23
C ARG A 14 -21.77 -39.61 28.44
N ASP A 15 -21.01 -38.55 28.13
CA ASP A 15 -19.81 -38.08 28.85
C ASP A 15 -19.21 -36.91 28.04
N GLY A 16 -18.77 -35.77 28.60
CA GLY A 16 -17.94 -35.64 29.78
C GLY A 16 -16.56 -35.10 29.39
N SER A 17 -16.49 -33.98 28.66
CA SER A 17 -15.23 -33.25 28.44
C SER A 17 -15.45 -31.75 28.59
N ARG A 18 -15.62 -31.33 29.86
CA ARG A 18 -15.39 -29.94 30.28
C ARG A 18 -13.89 -29.65 30.11
N ILE A 19 -13.49 -29.21 28.93
CA ILE A 19 -12.23 -28.49 28.78
C ILE A 19 -12.42 -27.16 29.49
N SER A 20 -11.82 -27.06 30.68
CA SER A 20 -11.82 -25.87 31.53
C SER A 20 -11.49 -24.62 30.71
N ALA A 21 -12.38 -23.62 30.74
CA ALA A 21 -12.20 -22.32 30.09
C ALA A 21 -10.89 -21.61 30.50
N HIS A 22 -10.28 -22.02 31.60
CA HIS A 22 -8.98 -21.52 32.04
C HIS A 22 -7.80 -21.93 31.13
N GLY A 23 -7.90 -23.06 30.42
CA GLY A 23 -6.82 -23.53 29.54
C GLY A 23 -6.65 -22.70 28.27
N LYS A 24 -7.75 -22.17 27.71
CA LYS A 24 -7.72 -21.37 26.47
C LYS A 24 -7.13 -19.97 26.68
N LEU A 25 -7.39 -19.37 27.84
CA LEU A 25 -6.79 -18.08 28.24
C LEU A 25 -5.28 -18.20 28.46
N TYR A 26 -4.82 -19.30 29.04
CA TYR A 26 -3.40 -19.52 29.31
C TYR A 26 -2.57 -19.68 28.03
N VAL A 27 -3.10 -20.42 27.04
CA VAL A 27 -2.42 -20.60 25.74
C VAL A 27 -2.39 -19.30 24.92
N GLN A 28 -3.47 -18.51 24.92
CA GLN A 28 -3.45 -17.20 24.27
C GLN A 28 -2.48 -16.22 24.94
N ALA A 29 -2.41 -16.21 26.27
CA ALA A 29 -1.44 -15.41 27.01
C ALA A 29 0.01 -15.81 26.71
N ILE A 30 0.30 -17.11 26.59
CA ILE A 30 1.64 -17.63 26.23
C ILE A 30 2.02 -17.25 24.79
N ILE A 31 1.09 -17.34 23.83
CA ILE A 31 1.35 -16.93 22.43
C ILE A 31 1.64 -15.42 22.34
N LEU A 32 0.87 -14.60 23.07
CA LEU A 32 1.12 -13.16 23.19
C LEU A 32 2.47 -12.87 23.88
N TRP A 33 2.81 -13.61 24.93
CA TRP A 33 4.10 -13.47 25.62
C TRP A 33 5.29 -13.89 24.76
N LEU A 34 5.18 -14.95 23.97
CA LEU A 34 6.21 -15.40 23.04
C LEU A 34 6.39 -14.42 21.88
N ALA A 35 5.29 -13.86 21.35
CA ALA A 35 5.34 -12.79 20.36
C ALA A 35 6.02 -11.54 20.95
N PHE A 36 5.75 -11.18 22.20
CA PHE A 36 6.38 -10.05 22.88
C PHE A 36 7.85 -10.30 23.21
N ALA A 37 8.21 -11.52 23.63
CA ALA A 37 9.58 -11.91 23.96
C ALA A 37 10.48 -12.02 22.72
N LEU A 38 9.93 -12.45 21.57
CA LEU A 38 10.62 -12.40 20.27
C LEU A 38 10.86 -10.95 19.82
N VAL A 39 9.95 -10.03 20.12
CA VAL A 39 10.14 -8.59 19.87
C VAL A 39 11.15 -7.96 20.85
N ALA A 40 11.23 -8.45 22.09
CA ALA A 40 12.09 -7.87 23.13
C ALA A 40 13.57 -8.28 23.03
N ARG A 41 13.92 -9.40 22.39
CA ARG A 41 15.32 -9.87 22.26
C ARG A 41 16.17 -9.04 21.29
N ASP A 42 15.57 -8.23 20.44
CA ASP A 42 16.25 -7.27 19.54
C ASP A 42 16.47 -5.87 20.18
N ALA A 43 16.29 -5.72 21.49
CA ALA A 43 16.60 -4.49 22.22
C ALA A 43 18.12 -4.23 22.40
N ARG A 44 19.00 -4.87 21.60
CA ARG A 44 20.40 -4.48 21.47
C ARG A 44 20.45 -3.18 20.68
N ALA A 45 20.67 -2.06 21.38
CA ALA A 45 20.94 -0.73 20.83
C ALA A 45 20.26 -0.52 19.47
N GLN A 46 18.92 -0.46 19.46
CA GLN A 46 18.16 -0.24 18.23
C GLN A 46 18.73 1.01 17.59
N GLU A 47 19.38 0.84 16.43
CA GLU A 47 19.76 1.97 15.61
C GLU A 47 18.52 2.86 15.44
N PRO A 48 18.68 4.19 15.55
CA PRO A 48 17.55 5.09 15.45
C PRO A 48 16.77 4.80 14.16
N CYS A 49 15.44 4.66 14.29
CA CYS A 49 14.54 4.34 13.20
C CYS A 49 14.78 5.27 12.00
N ASP A 50 15.37 4.75 10.92
CA ASP A 50 15.54 5.48 9.67
C ASP A 50 14.34 5.22 8.75
N LEU A 51 13.35 6.11 8.81
CA LEU A 51 12.15 6.06 7.96
C LEU A 51 12.44 6.22 6.46
N CYS A 52 13.68 6.55 6.08
CA CYS A 52 14.14 6.72 4.71
C CYS A 52 15.16 5.65 4.28
N ALA A 53 15.39 4.60 5.09
CA ALA A 53 16.33 3.53 4.76
C ALA A 53 15.97 2.77 3.48
N GLN A 54 14.69 2.78 3.10
CA GLN A 54 14.16 2.01 1.98
C GLN A 54 13.56 2.92 0.90
N ASN A 55 13.81 2.57 -0.37
CA ASN A 55 13.19 3.21 -1.53
C ASN A 55 11.76 2.68 -1.71
N TRP A 56 10.79 3.43 -1.18
CA TRP A 56 9.37 3.09 -1.25
C TRP A 56 8.70 3.63 -2.52
N LEU A 57 8.03 2.76 -3.28
CA LEU A 57 7.19 3.16 -4.42
C LEU A 57 5.73 2.75 -4.20
N PHE A 58 4.82 3.72 -4.19
CA PHE A 58 3.38 3.46 -4.07
C PHE A 58 2.64 3.82 -5.35
N ILE A 59 1.82 2.89 -5.84
CA ILE A 59 0.91 3.13 -6.96
C ILE A 59 -0.50 3.30 -6.40
N LEU A 60 -0.97 4.54 -6.37
CA LEU A 60 -2.23 4.89 -5.76
C LEU A 60 -3.28 5.16 -6.83
N GLY A 61 -4.36 4.39 -6.84
CA GLY A 61 -5.51 4.67 -7.69
C GLY A 61 -6.34 5.80 -7.10
N ALA A 62 -6.57 6.86 -7.87
CA ALA A 62 -7.61 7.86 -7.57
C ALA A 62 -9.00 7.30 -7.92
N GLY A 63 -9.36 6.20 -7.25
CA GLY A 63 -10.55 5.39 -7.45
C GLY A 63 -10.24 4.07 -8.15
N GLY A 64 -11.28 3.26 -8.37
CA GLY A 64 -11.18 2.03 -9.15
C GLY A 64 -11.06 2.30 -10.66
N ARG A 65 -10.51 1.36 -11.44
CA ARG A 65 -10.48 1.42 -12.92
C ARG A 65 -9.72 2.62 -13.52
N THR A 66 -8.68 3.08 -12.87
CA THR A 66 -7.82 4.18 -13.33
C THR A 66 -6.54 3.70 -14.06
N GLY A 67 -6.37 2.39 -14.31
CA GLY A 67 -5.16 1.84 -14.92
C GLY A 67 -4.02 1.52 -13.93
N SER A 68 -4.29 1.60 -12.63
CA SER A 68 -3.28 1.35 -11.58
C SER A 68 -2.72 -0.08 -11.58
N THR A 69 -3.49 -1.07 -12.04
CA THR A 69 -2.98 -2.43 -12.25
C THR A 69 -2.03 -2.51 -13.45
N THR A 70 -2.32 -1.79 -14.55
CA THR A 70 -1.37 -1.64 -15.67
C THR A 70 -0.05 -1.06 -15.18
N ALA A 71 -0.10 0.01 -14.39
CA ALA A 71 1.10 0.62 -13.82
C ALA A 71 1.87 -0.37 -12.92
N LEU A 72 1.16 -1.10 -12.05
CA LEU A 72 1.77 -2.16 -11.23
C LEU A 72 2.50 -3.20 -12.09
N SER A 73 1.83 -3.72 -13.12
CA SER A 73 2.40 -4.72 -14.01
C SER A 73 3.63 -4.20 -14.75
N MET A 74 3.60 -2.94 -15.22
CA MET A 74 4.72 -2.31 -15.90
C MET A 74 5.95 -2.19 -15.00
N PHE A 75 5.80 -1.58 -13.81
CA PHE A 75 6.96 -1.36 -12.93
C PHE A 75 7.50 -2.65 -12.30
N ARG A 76 6.69 -3.71 -12.18
CA ARG A 76 7.16 -5.06 -11.79
C ARG A 76 8.08 -5.71 -12.81
N LEU A 77 8.07 -5.26 -14.07
CA LEU A 77 8.99 -5.82 -15.08
C LEU A 77 10.43 -5.37 -14.83
N VAL A 78 10.64 -4.24 -14.16
CA VAL A 78 11.97 -3.71 -13.86
C VAL A 78 12.66 -4.64 -12.85
N PRO A 79 13.86 -5.17 -13.17
CA PRO A 79 14.63 -5.97 -12.23
C PRO A 79 14.83 -5.25 -10.89
N HIS A 80 14.82 -6.02 -9.78
CA HIS A 80 15.02 -5.50 -8.42
C HIS A 80 13.93 -4.54 -7.91
N VAL A 81 12.76 -4.49 -8.57
CA VAL A 81 11.58 -3.75 -8.13
C VAL A 81 10.50 -4.74 -7.68
N GLU A 82 10.26 -4.82 -6.37
CA GLU A 82 9.24 -5.70 -5.79
C GLU A 82 8.01 -4.90 -5.37
N LEU A 83 6.92 -5.08 -6.11
CA LEU A 83 5.64 -4.44 -5.80
C LEU A 83 4.58 -5.51 -5.54
N THR A 84 3.74 -5.32 -4.52
CA THR A 84 2.53 -6.14 -4.34
C THR A 84 1.27 -5.44 -4.84
N GLY A 85 0.21 -6.23 -5.07
CA GLY A 85 -1.10 -5.72 -5.44
C GLY A 85 -1.85 -5.10 -4.26
N GLU A 86 -3.17 -5.01 -4.40
CA GLU A 86 -4.03 -4.52 -3.32
C GLU A 86 -3.97 -5.47 -2.11
N HIS A 87 -3.80 -4.90 -0.92
CA HIS A 87 -3.88 -5.60 0.35
C HIS A 87 -5.16 -5.22 1.11
N GLN A 88 -6.25 -4.94 0.37
CA GLN A 88 -7.59 -4.67 0.92
C GLN A 88 -7.62 -3.60 2.03
N GLY A 89 -6.79 -2.57 1.89
CA GLY A 89 -6.76 -1.49 2.86
C GLY A 89 -6.19 -1.84 4.25
N VAL A 90 -5.36 -2.88 4.44
CA VAL A 90 -4.74 -3.25 5.74
C VAL A 90 -4.19 -2.07 6.55
N LEU A 91 -3.50 -1.11 5.92
CA LEU A 91 -2.96 0.08 6.60
C LEU A 91 -4.02 1.05 7.15
N ASN A 92 -5.31 0.91 6.81
CA ASN A 92 -6.38 1.64 7.49
C ASN A 92 -6.41 1.31 8.99
N GLY A 93 -6.20 0.04 9.35
CA GLY A 93 -6.10 -0.36 10.76
C GLY A 93 -4.90 0.27 11.47
N GLN A 94 -3.75 0.35 10.79
CA GLN A 94 -2.56 1.03 11.31
C GLN A 94 -2.79 2.53 11.48
N TYR A 95 -3.48 3.17 10.53
CA TYR A 95 -3.86 4.56 10.64
C TYR A 95 -4.83 4.83 11.81
N GLU A 96 -5.83 3.96 12.02
CA GLU A 96 -6.72 4.07 13.18
C GLU A 96 -5.98 3.94 14.50
N MET A 97 -5.03 2.99 14.58
CA MET A 97 -4.15 2.85 15.74
C MET A 97 -3.30 4.10 15.93
N TYR A 98 -2.62 4.59 14.89
CA TYR A 98 -1.85 5.83 14.92
C TYR A 98 -2.66 7.00 15.47
N LYS A 99 -3.90 7.20 15.01
CA LYS A 99 -4.79 8.25 15.52
C LYS A 99 -5.06 8.13 17.02
N ARG A 100 -5.31 6.90 17.51
CA ARG A 100 -5.55 6.66 18.94
C ARG A 100 -4.27 6.96 19.74
N LEU A 101 -3.12 6.48 19.27
CA LEU A 101 -1.82 6.74 19.90
C LEU A 101 -1.49 8.24 19.94
N ALA A 102 -1.68 8.96 18.83
CA ALA A 102 -1.40 10.39 18.75
C ALA A 102 -2.30 11.25 19.66
N LYS A 103 -3.50 10.75 20.01
CA LYS A 103 -4.43 11.41 20.94
C LYS A 103 -4.15 11.09 22.40
N MET A 104 -3.35 10.07 22.70
CA MET A 104 -2.88 9.79 24.07
C MET A 104 -1.83 10.82 24.46
N ARG A 105 -2.32 12.05 24.72
CA ARG A 105 -1.57 13.10 25.40
C ARG A 105 -1.90 12.97 26.88
N HIS A 106 -0.93 12.48 27.64
CA HIS A 106 -1.04 12.23 29.07
C HIS A 106 -1.29 13.55 29.83
N THR A 107 -2.55 13.89 30.06
CA THR A 107 -2.92 15.01 30.95
C THR A 107 -3.48 14.53 32.29
N SER A 108 -3.87 13.25 32.41
CA SER A 108 -4.33 12.67 33.67
C SER A 108 -3.25 11.79 34.31
N VAL A 109 -3.19 11.79 35.64
CA VAL A 109 -2.31 10.90 36.43
C VAL A 109 -2.65 9.43 36.17
N ALA A 110 -3.94 9.12 35.93
CA ALA A 110 -4.41 7.77 35.60
C ALA A 110 -3.94 7.26 34.22
N SER A 111 -3.42 8.15 33.37
CA SER A 111 -2.81 7.81 32.09
C SER A 111 -1.34 8.21 32.03
N ALA A 112 -0.70 8.52 33.16
CA ALA A 112 0.71 8.86 33.16
C ALA A 112 1.56 7.68 32.67
N GLY A 113 2.27 7.89 31.57
CA GLY A 113 3.21 6.94 31.00
C GLY A 113 4.28 7.66 30.18
N PRO A 114 5.31 6.94 29.70
CA PRO A 114 6.27 7.53 28.78
C PRO A 114 5.56 8.04 27.52
N ARG A 115 6.17 9.05 26.89
CA ARG A 115 5.73 9.49 25.56
C ARG A 115 5.92 8.32 24.59
N LEU A 116 4.90 8.07 23.78
CA LEU A 116 5.00 7.06 22.73
C LEU A 116 5.98 7.53 21.67
N ASP A 117 6.89 6.64 21.28
CA ASP A 117 7.76 6.84 20.14
C ASP A 117 6.95 6.61 18.85
N MET A 118 6.53 7.72 18.24
CA MET A 118 5.75 7.70 17.00
C MET A 118 6.59 7.31 15.79
N ASP A 119 7.91 7.50 15.82
CA ASP A 119 8.80 7.08 14.74
C ASP A 119 9.04 5.58 14.82
N GLY A 120 9.23 5.02 16.02
CA GLY A 120 9.19 3.58 16.26
C GLY A 120 7.92 2.91 15.72
N PHE A 121 6.74 3.50 15.98
CA PHE A 121 5.48 3.02 15.42
C PHE A 121 5.46 3.03 13.88
N ARG A 122 6.00 4.09 13.27
CA ARG A 122 6.10 4.21 11.81
C ARG A 122 7.05 3.16 11.25
N CYS A 123 8.20 2.90 11.88
CA CYS A 123 9.11 1.82 11.49
C CYS A 123 8.43 0.44 11.52
N VAL A 124 7.66 0.14 12.58
CA VAL A 124 6.86 -1.09 12.64
C VAL A 124 5.85 -1.16 11.50
N THR A 125 5.23 -0.03 11.15
CA THR A 125 4.32 0.05 10.00
C THR A 125 5.06 -0.22 8.68
N GLN A 126 6.26 0.33 8.49
CA GLN A 126 7.08 0.04 7.32
C GLN A 126 7.44 -1.45 7.23
N GLU A 127 7.73 -2.08 8.36
CA GLU A 127 8.01 -3.51 8.41
C GLU A 127 6.80 -4.37 8.05
N LEU A 128 5.62 -4.01 8.52
CA LEU A 128 4.38 -4.66 8.09
C LEU A 128 4.23 -4.60 6.57
N VAL A 129 4.54 -3.47 5.93
CA VAL A 129 4.52 -3.37 4.46
C VAL A 129 5.54 -4.32 3.82
N ARG A 130 6.77 -4.44 4.33
CA ARG A 130 7.74 -5.40 3.79
C ARG A 130 7.24 -6.84 3.88
N VAL A 131 6.62 -7.21 5.00
CA VAL A 131 6.00 -8.53 5.16
C VAL A 131 4.88 -8.74 4.13
N MET A 132 4.06 -7.74 3.86
CA MET A 132 3.02 -7.83 2.81
C MET A 132 3.59 -7.97 1.40
N VAL A 133 4.72 -7.30 1.10
CA VAL A 133 5.33 -7.33 -0.24
C VAL A 133 6.06 -8.63 -0.50
N PHE A 134 6.96 -9.01 0.40
CA PHE A 134 7.79 -10.19 0.19
C PHE A 134 7.10 -11.50 0.59
N GLY A 135 6.19 -11.45 1.57
CA GLY A 135 5.57 -12.64 2.14
C GLY A 135 6.64 -13.64 2.61
N LYS A 136 6.55 -14.88 2.11
CA LYS A 136 7.51 -15.95 2.43
C LYS A 136 8.89 -15.77 1.77
N ARG A 137 9.00 -14.93 0.74
CA ARG A 137 10.23 -14.72 -0.07
C ARG A 137 11.19 -13.71 0.55
N ARG A 138 10.85 -13.16 1.71
CA ARG A 138 11.59 -12.07 2.35
C ARG A 138 13.08 -12.38 2.50
N ALA A 139 13.42 -13.58 2.97
CA ALA A 139 14.81 -13.96 3.20
C ALA A 139 15.64 -14.03 1.90
N SER A 140 15.04 -14.44 0.79
CA SER A 140 15.74 -14.62 -0.49
C SER A 140 15.79 -13.34 -1.34
N GLU A 141 14.76 -12.49 -1.27
CA GLU A 141 14.60 -11.38 -2.22
C GLU A 141 14.95 -10.01 -1.65
N GLN A 142 14.86 -9.84 -0.32
CA GLN A 142 15.03 -8.51 0.29
C GLN A 142 16.42 -7.93 0.00
N SER A 143 17.48 -8.75 -0.01
CA SER A 143 18.85 -8.31 -0.27
C SER A 143 19.08 -7.87 -1.73
N GLN A 144 18.29 -8.39 -2.66
CA GLN A 144 18.38 -8.07 -4.08
C GLN A 144 17.43 -6.94 -4.48
N THR A 145 16.48 -6.57 -3.62
CA THR A 145 15.45 -5.58 -3.94
C THR A 145 15.97 -4.17 -3.71
N ARG A 146 15.80 -3.31 -4.72
CA ARG A 146 16.19 -1.89 -4.66
C ARG A 146 15.01 -0.97 -4.45
N ILE A 147 13.84 -1.28 -5.00
CA ILE A 147 12.59 -0.53 -4.80
C ILE A 147 11.53 -1.51 -4.31
N VAL A 148 10.78 -1.11 -3.29
CA VAL A 148 9.73 -1.93 -2.70
C VAL A 148 8.44 -1.12 -2.52
N GLY A 149 7.29 -1.77 -2.62
CA GLY A 149 6.04 -1.13 -2.26
C GLY A 149 4.82 -1.85 -2.81
N PHE A 150 3.75 -1.11 -3.07
CA PHE A 150 2.46 -1.72 -3.35
C PHE A 150 1.57 -0.82 -4.21
N LYS A 151 0.48 -1.43 -4.69
CA LYS A 151 -0.62 -0.73 -5.35
C LYS A 151 -1.88 -0.77 -4.49
N GLU A 152 -2.58 0.36 -4.36
CA GLU A 152 -3.85 0.42 -3.61
C GLU A 152 -4.80 1.49 -4.19
N ILE A 153 -6.11 1.22 -4.18
CA ILE A 153 -7.15 2.16 -4.64
C ILE A 153 -7.91 2.80 -3.47
N ALA A 154 -7.82 2.20 -2.28
CA ALA A 154 -8.53 2.66 -1.08
C ALA A 154 -7.82 3.80 -0.33
N TYR A 155 -6.61 4.21 -0.73
CA TYR A 155 -5.76 5.14 0.06
C TYR A 155 -5.76 6.59 -0.41
N THR A 156 -6.51 6.93 -1.45
CA THR A 156 -6.57 8.31 -1.96
C THR A 156 -7.58 9.14 -1.18
N SER A 157 -7.28 9.38 0.10
CA SER A 157 -7.96 10.35 0.96
C SER A 157 -6.94 11.22 1.68
N TRP A 158 -7.28 12.47 2.00
CA TRP A 158 -6.34 13.42 2.63
C TRP A 158 -5.65 12.83 3.87
N HIS A 159 -6.44 12.20 4.73
CA HIS A 159 -6.01 11.58 5.97
C HIS A 159 -5.03 10.42 5.74
N MET A 160 -5.37 9.51 4.82
CA MET A 160 -4.54 8.35 4.54
C MET A 160 -3.25 8.75 3.80
N LEU A 161 -3.33 9.69 2.86
CA LEU A 161 -2.13 10.24 2.21
C LEU A 161 -1.21 10.93 3.23
N SER A 162 -1.78 11.67 4.19
CA SER A 162 -0.99 12.27 5.28
C SER A 162 -0.29 11.19 6.11
N PHE A 163 -1.00 10.12 6.48
CA PHE A 163 -0.42 8.99 7.20
C PHE A 163 0.71 8.34 6.40
N LEU A 164 0.52 8.07 5.11
CA LEU A 164 1.56 7.51 4.24
C LEU A 164 2.75 8.46 4.11
N LYS A 165 2.53 9.77 3.92
CA LYS A 165 3.61 10.75 3.78
C LYS A 165 4.47 10.83 5.04
N PHE A 166 3.88 10.77 6.23
CA PHE A 166 4.66 10.83 7.47
C PHE A 166 5.26 9.48 7.87
N THR A 167 4.65 8.36 7.47
CA THR A 167 5.18 7.02 7.73
C THR A 167 6.29 6.65 6.74
N PHE A 168 6.23 7.15 5.50
CA PHE A 168 7.17 6.88 4.42
C PHE A 168 7.63 8.18 3.76
N PRO A 169 8.38 9.03 4.47
CA PRO A 169 8.59 10.42 4.05
C PRO A 169 9.46 10.57 2.79
N CYS A 170 10.30 9.57 2.51
CA CYS A 170 11.10 9.46 1.30
C CYS A 170 10.44 8.67 0.17
N SER A 171 9.18 8.23 0.31
CA SER A 171 8.50 7.48 -0.76
C SER A 171 8.31 8.27 -2.05
N ARG A 172 8.20 7.56 -3.17
CA ARG A 172 7.78 8.06 -4.48
C ARG A 172 6.40 7.52 -4.81
N TRP A 173 5.51 8.36 -5.31
CA TRP A 173 4.13 7.97 -5.58
C TRP A 173 3.81 8.10 -7.06
N ILE A 174 2.99 7.18 -7.54
CA ILE A 174 2.38 7.25 -8.85
C ILE A 174 0.88 7.27 -8.64
N PHE A 175 0.24 8.41 -8.91
CA PHE A 175 -1.21 8.52 -8.94
C PHE A 175 -1.73 8.09 -10.29
N SER A 176 -2.45 6.98 -10.31
CA SER A 176 -3.20 6.54 -11.47
C SER A 176 -4.61 7.12 -11.42
N VAL A 177 -4.91 8.00 -12.38
CA VAL A 177 -6.14 8.81 -12.43
C VAL A 177 -6.95 8.52 -13.69
N ARG A 178 -8.20 8.97 -13.69
CA ARG A 178 -9.07 8.98 -14.86
C ARG A 178 -9.56 10.39 -15.11
N GLU A 179 -9.24 10.94 -16.28
CA GLU A 179 -9.62 12.32 -16.63
C GLU A 179 -11.07 12.39 -17.12
N LYS A 180 -11.51 11.40 -17.89
CA LYS A 180 -12.87 11.34 -18.42
C LYS A 180 -13.81 10.62 -17.45
N LEU A 181 -14.72 11.37 -16.85
CA LEU A 181 -15.65 10.85 -15.83
C LEU A 181 -16.87 10.15 -16.42
N ASP A 182 -17.22 10.42 -17.67
CA ASP A 182 -18.42 9.92 -18.36
C ASP A 182 -18.26 8.54 -18.98
N VAL A 183 -17.06 7.95 -18.91
CA VAL A 183 -16.73 6.65 -19.53
C VAL A 183 -17.68 5.55 -19.02
N PRO A 184 -18.22 4.68 -19.91
CA PRO A 184 -19.01 3.53 -19.51
C PRO A 184 -18.21 2.57 -18.63
N VAL A 185 -18.76 2.20 -17.48
CA VAL A 185 -18.08 1.33 -16.52
C VAL A 185 -18.69 -0.07 -16.59
N LYS A 186 -17.96 -1.03 -17.16
CA LYS A 186 -18.28 -2.46 -17.01
C LYS A 186 -17.86 -2.91 -15.62
N SER A 187 -18.71 -2.68 -14.62
CA SER A 187 -18.44 -3.15 -13.27
C SER A 187 -19.70 -3.38 -12.46
N ASN A 188 -19.58 -4.23 -11.44
CA ASN A 188 -20.60 -4.42 -10.40
C ASN A 188 -20.69 -3.23 -9.43
N PHE A 189 -19.87 -2.18 -9.62
CA PHE A 189 -19.90 -0.98 -8.79
C PHE A 189 -21.00 -0.03 -9.25
N ASN A 190 -21.53 0.74 -8.30
CA ASN A 190 -22.42 1.86 -8.60
C ASN A 190 -21.65 2.92 -9.42
N ALA A 191 -21.97 3.04 -10.70
CA ALA A 191 -21.26 3.92 -11.63
C ALA A 191 -21.29 5.39 -11.18
N THR A 192 -22.43 5.88 -10.67
CA THR A 192 -22.55 7.24 -10.17
C THR A 192 -21.60 7.51 -9.01
N ARG A 193 -21.53 6.58 -8.04
CA ARG A 193 -20.60 6.67 -6.92
C ARG A 193 -19.14 6.66 -7.39
N LEU A 194 -18.80 5.76 -8.31
CA LEU A 194 -17.43 5.65 -8.82
C LEU A 194 -16.97 6.93 -9.54
N ARG A 195 -17.85 7.56 -10.33
CA ARG A 195 -17.57 8.84 -11.00
C ARG A 195 -17.37 9.98 -10.02
N LEU A 196 -18.18 10.03 -8.97
CA LEU A 196 -18.02 11.00 -7.89
C LEU A 196 -16.68 10.80 -7.17
N GLU A 197 -16.30 9.56 -6.90
CA GLU A 197 -15.00 9.21 -6.30
C GLU A 197 -13.85 9.62 -7.22
N TRP A 198 -13.92 9.35 -8.53
CA TRP A 198 -12.91 9.80 -9.50
C TRP A 198 -12.71 11.31 -9.48
N GLY A 199 -13.79 12.11 -9.52
CA GLY A 199 -13.69 13.57 -9.49
C GLY A 199 -12.97 14.07 -8.23
N LYS A 200 -13.40 13.61 -7.05
CA LYS A 200 -12.83 14.03 -5.76
C LYS A 200 -11.38 13.58 -5.59
N GLN A 201 -11.09 12.32 -5.90
CA GLN A 201 -9.76 11.75 -5.69
C GLN A 201 -8.76 12.23 -6.74
N ARG A 202 -9.20 12.49 -7.98
CA ARG A 202 -8.36 13.14 -9.00
C ARG A 202 -7.97 14.54 -8.57
N LEU A 203 -8.90 15.35 -8.07
CA LEU A 203 -8.60 16.69 -7.57
C LEU A 203 -7.52 16.64 -6.46
N LEU A 204 -7.63 15.69 -5.53
CA LEU A 204 -6.65 15.48 -4.48
C LEU A 204 -5.28 15.07 -5.07
N ALA A 205 -5.25 14.12 -6.00
CA ALA A 205 -4.03 13.68 -6.68
C ALA A 205 -3.35 14.83 -7.43
N ASP A 206 -4.11 15.67 -8.14
CA ASP A 206 -3.62 16.84 -8.87
C ASP A 206 -2.99 17.87 -7.91
N CYS A 207 -3.67 18.14 -6.79
CA CYS A 207 -3.21 19.04 -5.75
C CYS A 207 -1.86 18.59 -5.17
N VAL A 208 -1.77 17.31 -4.81
CA VAL A 208 -0.58 16.70 -4.22
C VAL A 208 0.57 16.58 -5.23
N HIS A 209 0.29 16.17 -6.47
CA HIS A 209 1.31 16.12 -7.53
C HIS A 209 1.92 17.49 -7.82
N LYS A 210 1.08 18.55 -7.91
CA LYS A 210 1.55 19.91 -8.11
C LYS A 210 2.48 20.38 -6.99
N ALA A 211 2.20 20.01 -5.75
CA ALA A 211 3.02 20.38 -4.59
C ALA A 211 4.34 19.60 -4.53
N PHE A 212 4.39 18.37 -5.05
CA PHE A 212 5.56 17.49 -4.94
C PHE A 212 5.95 16.85 -6.29
N PRO A 213 6.25 17.64 -7.33
CA PRO A 213 6.45 17.13 -8.69
C PRO A 213 7.63 16.17 -8.83
N ASN A 214 8.65 16.31 -7.96
CA ASN A 214 9.85 15.48 -7.98
C ASN A 214 9.68 14.13 -7.26
N THR A 215 8.62 13.97 -6.46
CA THR A 215 8.38 12.73 -5.70
C THR A 215 7.05 12.07 -6.02
N ILE A 216 6.22 12.72 -6.82
CA ILE A 216 4.87 12.26 -7.14
C ILE A 216 4.66 12.44 -8.63
N PHE A 217 4.23 11.38 -9.30
CA PHE A 217 3.94 11.36 -10.72
C PHE A 217 2.47 11.05 -10.98
N ARG A 218 1.90 11.60 -12.04
CA ARG A 218 0.49 11.39 -12.42
C ARG A 218 0.42 10.58 -13.71
N LEU A 219 -0.35 9.49 -13.70
CA LEU A 219 -0.67 8.66 -14.85
C LEU A 219 -2.17 8.71 -15.13
N ALA A 220 -2.58 9.50 -16.13
CA ALA A 220 -3.94 9.48 -16.63
C ALA A 220 -4.15 8.26 -17.54
N VAL A 221 -5.19 7.46 -17.29
CA VAL A 221 -5.46 6.24 -18.08
C VAL A 221 -5.69 6.54 -19.56
N GLU A 222 -6.23 7.72 -19.88
CA GLU A 222 -6.47 8.18 -21.25
C GLU A 222 -5.20 8.60 -22.00
N GLN A 223 -4.11 8.85 -21.27
CA GLN A 223 -2.85 9.36 -21.81
C GLN A 223 -1.69 8.35 -21.65
N LEU A 224 -2.01 7.08 -21.36
CA LEU A 224 -1.00 6.05 -21.21
C LEU A 224 -0.24 5.88 -22.54
N SER A 225 1.06 6.10 -22.47
CA SER A 225 2.00 5.90 -23.56
C SER A 225 3.29 5.30 -22.99
N VAL A 226 4.07 4.67 -23.86
CA VAL A 226 5.40 4.14 -23.49
C VAL A 226 6.28 5.27 -22.95
N GLN A 227 6.23 6.45 -23.59
CA GLN A 227 6.99 7.61 -23.14
C GLN A 227 6.65 8.02 -21.72
N VAL A 228 5.36 8.12 -21.36
CA VAL A 228 4.94 8.51 -20.01
C VAL A 228 5.43 7.51 -18.94
N TYR A 229 5.49 6.21 -19.26
CA TYR A 229 6.08 5.22 -18.37
C TYR A 229 7.60 5.36 -18.26
N ASN A 230 8.29 5.66 -19.35
CA ASN A 230 9.73 5.92 -19.35
C ASN A 230 10.07 7.21 -18.59
N ASP A 231 9.24 8.25 -18.70
CA ASP A 231 9.42 9.49 -17.93
C ASP A 231 9.36 9.21 -16.42
N ALA A 232 8.39 8.40 -15.97
CA ALA A 232 8.33 7.96 -14.58
C ALA A 232 9.53 7.07 -14.22
N LEU A 233 9.90 6.11 -15.06
CA LEU A 233 11.04 5.21 -14.82
C LEU A 233 12.35 5.99 -14.61
N HIS A 234 12.61 6.96 -15.48
CA HIS A 234 13.87 7.71 -15.50
C HIS A 234 13.87 8.89 -14.53
N HIS A 235 12.82 9.70 -14.50
CA HIS A 235 12.81 10.94 -13.73
C HIS A 235 12.28 10.76 -12.31
N LEU A 236 11.25 9.93 -12.11
CA LEU A 236 10.71 9.68 -10.76
C LEU A 236 11.56 8.66 -10.00
N LEU A 237 11.94 7.56 -10.66
CA LEU A 237 12.64 6.45 -10.00
C LEU A 237 14.16 6.50 -10.16
N GLY A 238 14.68 7.24 -11.15
CA GLY A 238 16.13 7.33 -11.38
C GLY A 238 16.75 6.07 -12.00
N VAL A 239 15.96 5.17 -12.57
CA VAL A 239 16.44 3.96 -13.24
C VAL A 239 17.08 4.33 -14.58
N ARG A 240 18.21 3.70 -14.92
CA ARG A 240 18.99 4.00 -16.14
C ARG A 240 19.17 2.77 -17.02
N ASN A 241 19.69 2.99 -18.23
CA ASN A 241 20.13 1.96 -19.19
C ASN A 241 19.07 0.98 -19.72
N CYS A 242 17.80 1.17 -19.35
CA CYS A 242 16.69 0.40 -19.91
C CYS A 242 15.46 1.26 -20.10
N SER A 243 14.58 0.87 -21.02
CA SER A 243 13.31 1.56 -21.25
C SER A 243 12.21 0.54 -21.53
N PHE A 244 10.98 0.91 -21.25
CA PHE A 244 9.84 0.19 -21.78
C PHE A 244 9.76 0.41 -23.29
N LYS A 245 9.46 -0.65 -24.05
CA LYS A 245 9.20 -0.61 -25.51
C LYS A 245 7.74 -0.87 -25.89
N GLY A 246 6.90 -1.19 -24.90
CA GLY A 246 5.46 -1.41 -25.06
C GLY A 246 4.72 -1.27 -23.74
N ILE A 247 3.38 -1.35 -23.78
CA ILE A 247 2.54 -1.32 -22.57
C ILE A 247 1.91 -2.69 -22.34
N LEU A 248 2.29 -3.35 -21.26
CA LEU A 248 1.64 -4.57 -20.79
C LEU A 248 0.24 -4.24 -20.25
N SER A 249 -0.75 -4.38 -21.11
CA SER A 249 -2.13 -3.96 -20.86
C SER A 249 -2.87 -4.91 -19.92
N ALA A 250 -2.68 -4.75 -18.61
CA ALA A 250 -3.43 -5.49 -17.60
C ALA A 250 -4.76 -4.80 -17.22
N ASN A 251 -5.89 -5.50 -17.33
CA ASN A 251 -7.23 -5.03 -16.94
C ASN A 251 -7.74 -3.77 -17.67
N LEU A 252 -7.16 -3.38 -18.81
CA LEU A 252 -7.63 -2.21 -19.57
C LEU A 252 -9.04 -2.43 -20.17
N ASP A 253 -9.41 -3.68 -20.44
CA ASP A 253 -10.75 -4.08 -20.89
C ASP A 253 -11.77 -4.22 -19.74
N GLY A 254 -11.34 -3.96 -18.50
CA GLY A 254 -12.15 -4.08 -17.29
C GLY A 254 -12.25 -5.48 -16.70
N LYS A 255 -11.62 -6.50 -17.30
CA LYS A 255 -11.57 -7.85 -16.71
C LYS A 255 -10.48 -7.91 -15.64
N PHE A 256 -10.61 -8.86 -14.72
CA PHE A 256 -9.57 -9.17 -13.74
C PHE A 256 -8.61 -10.20 -14.35
N SER A 257 -7.35 -9.84 -14.44
CA SER A 257 -6.25 -10.77 -14.72
C SER A 257 -6.08 -11.67 -13.50
N ARG A 258 -6.04 -12.99 -13.70
CA ARG A 258 -5.61 -13.92 -12.66
C ARG A 258 -4.09 -13.99 -12.70
N GLU A 259 -3.44 -13.81 -11.55
CA GLU A 259 -2.03 -14.20 -11.42
C GLU A 259 -1.93 -15.73 -11.46
N PRO A 260 -0.80 -16.30 -11.90
CA PRO A 260 -0.59 -17.74 -11.83
C PRO A 260 -0.69 -18.27 -10.40
N ASP A 261 -1.21 -19.49 -10.27
CA ASP A 261 -1.42 -20.13 -8.97
C ASP A 261 -0.09 -20.49 -8.26
N THR A 262 1.02 -20.56 -9.00
CA THR A 262 2.33 -20.89 -8.46
C THR A 262 3.35 -19.79 -8.74
N GLU A 263 4.28 -19.66 -7.81
CA GLU A 263 5.35 -18.67 -7.85
C GLU A 263 6.28 -18.85 -9.05
N ALA A 264 6.69 -20.09 -9.34
CA ALA A 264 7.53 -20.42 -10.49
C ALA A 264 6.88 -20.02 -11.83
N LEU A 265 5.55 -20.18 -11.96
CA LEU A 265 4.83 -19.74 -13.16
C LEU A 265 4.77 -18.22 -13.24
N ARG A 266 4.56 -17.54 -12.11
CA ARG A 266 4.57 -16.07 -12.05
C ARG A 266 5.93 -15.49 -12.43
N GLU A 267 7.02 -16.07 -11.92
CA GLU A 267 8.38 -15.66 -12.28
C GLU A 267 8.67 -15.89 -13.76
N LYS A 268 8.34 -17.09 -14.29
CA LYS A 268 8.50 -17.40 -15.71
C LYS A 268 7.71 -16.45 -16.62
N GLN A 269 6.49 -16.08 -16.24
CA GLN A 269 5.68 -15.10 -16.97
C GLN A 269 6.28 -13.70 -16.90
N THR A 270 6.75 -13.28 -15.72
CA THR A 270 7.40 -11.99 -15.52
C THR A 270 8.66 -11.87 -16.35
N GLU A 271 9.49 -12.91 -16.39
CA GLU A 271 10.72 -12.94 -17.20
C GLU A 271 10.43 -12.91 -18.70
N ARG A 272 9.40 -13.64 -19.16
CA ARG A 272 8.94 -13.54 -20.55
C ARG A 272 8.48 -12.12 -20.89
N ALA A 273 7.66 -11.52 -20.04
CA ALA A 273 7.18 -10.16 -20.23
C ALA A 273 8.32 -9.14 -20.19
N ARG A 274 9.33 -9.33 -19.33
CA ARG A 274 10.52 -8.48 -19.27
C ARG A 274 11.24 -8.44 -20.62
N ARG A 275 11.49 -9.60 -21.25
CA ARG A 275 12.10 -9.67 -22.60
C ARG A 275 11.26 -9.01 -23.68
N GLU A 276 9.94 -9.12 -23.56
CA GLU A 276 8.99 -8.58 -24.55
C GLU A 276 8.77 -7.07 -24.41
N TYR A 277 8.84 -6.51 -23.19
CA TYR A 277 8.41 -5.13 -22.91
C TYR A 277 9.53 -4.21 -22.41
N ILE A 278 10.69 -4.73 -22.00
CA ILE A 278 11.86 -3.93 -21.65
C ILE A 278 12.92 -4.07 -22.74
N ASP A 279 13.59 -2.96 -23.02
CA ASP A 279 14.80 -2.86 -23.83
C ASP A 279 15.97 -2.40 -22.95
N GLY A 280 17.15 -2.99 -23.14
CA GLY A 280 18.34 -2.71 -22.33
C GLY A 280 18.37 -3.36 -20.94
N ASP A 281 19.50 -3.17 -20.24
CA ASP A 281 19.77 -3.70 -18.90
C ASP A 281 19.56 -2.61 -17.85
N CYS A 282 18.55 -2.77 -17.00
CA CYS A 282 18.20 -1.74 -16.03
C CYS A 282 19.27 -1.57 -14.95
N ASP A 283 19.83 -0.36 -14.83
CA ASP A 283 20.75 0.02 -13.76
C ASP A 283 20.00 0.74 -12.64
N LEU A 284 19.97 0.10 -11.46
CA LEU A 284 19.38 0.62 -10.23
C LEU A 284 20.44 0.97 -9.17
N SER A 285 21.73 0.88 -9.49
CA SER A 285 22.84 1.08 -8.54
C SER A 285 22.82 2.46 -7.88
N ASN A 286 22.35 3.48 -8.61
CA ASN A 286 22.29 4.87 -8.15
C ASN A 286 20.91 5.29 -7.63
N VAL A 287 19.95 4.36 -7.53
CA VAL A 287 18.59 4.68 -7.09
C VAL A 287 18.58 4.93 -5.58
N SER A 288 18.32 6.17 -5.19
CA SER A 288 18.10 6.58 -3.81
C SER A 288 16.95 7.56 -3.74
N PHE A 289 15.93 7.23 -2.94
CA PHE A 289 14.81 8.12 -2.68
C PHE A 289 15.03 8.97 -1.44
N ARG A 290 16.15 8.76 -0.74
CA ARG A 290 16.51 9.46 0.49
C ARG A 290 16.49 10.97 0.26
N LEU A 291 15.80 11.66 1.14
CA LEU A 291 15.76 13.12 1.19
C LEU A 291 16.64 13.58 2.34
N SER A 292 17.30 14.72 2.17
CA SER A 292 17.99 15.39 3.28
C SER A 292 16.99 15.80 4.37
N SER A 293 17.44 15.96 5.61
CA SER A 293 16.62 16.48 6.71
C SER A 293 15.94 17.81 6.39
N GLU A 294 16.62 18.71 5.65
CA GLU A 294 16.04 19.98 5.21
C GLU A 294 14.83 19.77 4.28
N HIS A 295 15.00 19.02 3.19
CA HIS A 295 13.90 18.64 2.30
C HIS A 295 12.75 17.89 3.01
N LEU A 296 13.06 17.06 4.02
CA LEU A 296 12.03 16.39 4.83
C LEU A 296 11.18 17.41 5.61
N GLU A 297 11.83 18.40 6.21
CA GLU A 297 11.16 19.47 6.95
C GLU A 297 10.33 20.38 6.03
N GLN A 298 10.92 20.81 4.91
CA GLN A 298 10.21 21.59 3.89
C GLN A 298 8.96 20.85 3.38
N ASN A 299 9.10 19.55 3.09
CA ASN A 299 7.97 18.72 2.67
C ASN A 299 6.89 18.63 3.73
N ARG A 300 7.25 18.56 5.02
CA ARG A 300 6.31 18.53 6.14
C ARG A 300 5.51 19.84 6.24
N VAL A 301 6.20 20.98 6.18
CA VAL A 301 5.56 22.31 6.21
C VAL A 301 4.61 22.47 5.04
N LEU A 302 5.08 22.13 3.83
CA LEU A 302 4.27 22.21 2.61
C LEU A 302 3.03 21.32 2.68
N TRP A 303 3.16 20.10 3.21
CA TRP A 303 2.03 19.18 3.37
C TRP A 303 0.92 19.75 4.27
N TYR A 304 1.29 20.41 5.37
CA TYR A 304 0.30 21.05 6.24
C TYR A 304 -0.42 22.22 5.58
N ALA A 305 0.31 23.06 4.82
CA ALA A 305 -0.28 24.17 4.07
C ALA A 305 -1.26 23.69 2.98
N LEU A 306 -0.93 22.57 2.32
CA LEU A 306 -1.70 22.01 1.22
C LEU A 306 -3.13 21.58 1.64
N ASN A 307 -3.36 21.23 2.91
CA ASN A 307 -4.71 20.85 3.39
C ASN A 307 -5.69 22.02 3.20
N ALA A 308 -5.31 23.23 3.58
CA ALA A 308 -6.17 24.40 3.51
C ALA A 308 -6.56 24.70 2.05
N GLU A 309 -5.60 24.61 1.14
CA GLU A 309 -5.82 24.77 -0.30
C GLU A 309 -6.78 23.70 -0.85
N TYR A 310 -6.54 22.42 -0.52
CA TYR A 310 -7.40 21.31 -0.96
C TYR A 310 -8.84 21.48 -0.48
N GLN A 311 -9.05 21.80 0.80
CA GLN A 311 -10.39 22.03 1.35
C GLN A 311 -11.09 23.21 0.68
N SER A 312 -10.34 24.27 0.35
CA SER A 312 -10.90 25.42 -0.39
C SER A 312 -11.37 25.04 -1.79
N ARG A 313 -10.58 24.27 -2.54
CA ARG A 313 -10.97 23.81 -3.89
C ARG A 313 -12.16 22.87 -3.85
N LEU A 314 -12.22 21.98 -2.85
CA LEU A 314 -13.33 21.04 -2.70
C LEU A 314 -14.66 21.76 -2.48
N ARG A 315 -14.69 22.84 -1.69
CA ARG A 315 -15.89 23.66 -1.47
C ARG A 315 -16.38 24.38 -2.73
N ASN A 316 -15.47 24.76 -3.63
CA ASN A 316 -15.82 25.46 -4.87
C ASN A 316 -16.39 24.54 -5.97
N GLN A 317 -16.37 23.22 -5.77
CA GLN A 317 -16.92 22.23 -6.71
C GLN A 317 -18.28 21.65 -6.28
N THR A 318 -18.70 21.91 -5.03
CA THR A 318 -19.99 21.46 -4.47
C THR A 318 -21.01 22.56 -4.51
#